data_AF-X1PYF9-F1
#
_entry.id   AF-X1PYF9-F1
#
_cell.length_a   1.000
_cell.length_b   1.000
_cell.length_c   1.000
_cell.angle_alpha   90.00
_cell.angle_beta   90.00
_cell.angle_gamma   90.00
#
_symmetry.space_group_name_H-M   'P 1'
#
loop_
_entity.id
_entity.type
_entity.pdbx_description
1 polymer ?
#
loop_
_entity_poly.entity_id
_entity_poly.type
_entity_poly.pdbx_seq_one_letter_code
_entity_poly.pdbx_strand_id
1 'polypeptide(L)'
;MSELKEMAIAIARIVLGVVVLIEGLIALVFIAYTSTISDKIEAAYEDSYDNGYAQTYDVGYQEAYSEAYDKGYGKGYEIGLETGSKAGVATRIELYNPTYKEMREFLARDETDSNPYIKGEYVCSDFAAQLNNNAEADGIRVAYVRIRSKEWGHAVVAFETADRGLIFIDPQSDREVELVIGEPYPWYLVGAVSPTSYYDPIVEIQIIW
;
A
#
# COMPACT_ATOMS: atom_id res chain seq x y z
N MET A 1 -14.83 -40.81 -71.86
CA MET A 1 -14.87 -41.41 -70.50
C MET A 1 -13.70 -40.93 -69.61
N SER A 2 -12.54 -40.53 -70.16
CA SER A 2 -11.42 -39.98 -69.37
C SER A 2 -11.63 -38.52 -68.94
N GLU A 3 -12.12 -37.65 -69.83
CA GLU A 3 -12.28 -36.21 -69.50
C GLU A 3 -13.30 -35.93 -68.39
N LEU A 4 -14.41 -36.69 -68.35
CA LEU A 4 -15.39 -36.63 -67.26
C LEU A 4 -14.79 -37.07 -65.91
N LYS A 5 -13.84 -38.03 -65.90
CA LYS A 5 -13.17 -38.48 -64.68
C LYS A 5 -12.15 -37.44 -64.20
N GLU A 6 -11.37 -36.86 -65.10
CA GLU A 6 -10.41 -35.79 -64.77
C GLU A 6 -11.12 -34.55 -64.22
N MET A 7 -12.24 -34.15 -64.84
CA MET A 7 -13.06 -33.04 -64.36
C MET A 7 -13.65 -33.33 -62.97
N ALA A 8 -14.13 -34.55 -62.72
CA ALA A 8 -14.64 -34.94 -61.40
C ALA A 8 -13.55 -34.93 -60.33
N ILE A 9 -12.32 -35.36 -60.65
CA ILE A 9 -11.17 -35.34 -59.73
C ILE A 9 -10.75 -33.89 -59.42
N ALA A 10 -10.74 -33.00 -60.43
CA ALA A 10 -10.42 -31.59 -60.23
C ALA A 10 -11.44 -30.89 -59.32
N ILE A 11 -12.73 -31.15 -59.52
CA ILE A 11 -13.80 -30.62 -58.66
C ILE A 11 -13.67 -31.17 -57.24
N ALA A 12 -13.42 -32.47 -57.07
CA ALA A 12 -13.23 -33.09 -55.76
C ALA A 12 -12.05 -32.47 -54.98
N ARG A 13 -10.94 -32.17 -55.66
CA ARG A 13 -9.77 -31.51 -55.06
C ARG A 13 -10.07 -30.07 -54.63
N ILE A 14 -10.82 -29.31 -55.43
CA ILE A 14 -11.24 -27.95 -55.09
C ILE A 14 -12.17 -27.98 -53.87
N VAL A 15 -13.15 -28.87 -53.86
CA VAL A 15 -14.08 -29.02 -52.73
C VAL A 15 -13.33 -29.42 -51.46
N LEU A 16 -12.39 -30.37 -51.54
CA LEU A 16 -11.55 -30.76 -50.41
C LEU A 16 -10.72 -29.57 -49.88
N GLY A 17 -10.10 -28.79 -50.77
CA GLY A 17 -9.34 -27.60 -50.40
C GLY A 17 -10.19 -26.53 -49.72
N VAL A 18 -11.42 -26.31 -50.20
CA VAL A 18 -12.36 -25.36 -49.59
C VAL A 18 -12.81 -25.83 -48.21
N VAL A 19 -13.08 -27.12 -48.03
CA VAL A 19 -13.45 -27.68 -46.71
C VAL A 19 -12.31 -27.47 -45.71
N VAL A 20 -11.06 -27.78 -46.09
CA VAL A 20 -9.90 -27.58 -45.21
C VAL A 20 -9.69 -26.11 -44.83
N LEU A 21 -9.92 -25.19 -45.76
CA LEU A 21 -9.83 -23.75 -45.49
C LEU A 21 -10.91 -23.27 -44.51
N ILE A 22 -12.15 -23.77 -44.64
CA ILE A 22 -13.25 -23.42 -43.74
C ILE A 22 -12.97 -23.94 -42.32
N GLU A 23 -12.52 -25.18 -42.19
CA GLU A 23 -12.15 -25.74 -40.87
C GLU A 23 -11.01 -24.97 -40.21
N GLY A 24 -10.00 -24.57 -40.98
CA GLY A 24 -8.90 -23.73 -40.50
C GLY A 24 -9.36 -22.35 -40.01
N LEU A 25 -10.30 -21.72 -40.72
CA LEU A 25 -10.86 -20.43 -40.32
C LEU A 25 -11.74 -20.56 -39.05
N ILE A 26 -12.52 -21.63 -38.92
CA ILE A 26 -13.32 -21.89 -37.72
C ILE A 26 -12.41 -22.09 -36.51
N ALA A 27 -11.32 -22.84 -36.66
CA ALA A 27 -10.34 -23.04 -35.59
C ALA A 27 -9.69 -21.71 -35.16
N LEU A 28 -9.31 -20.85 -36.11
CA LEU A 28 -8.73 -19.53 -35.81
C LEU A 28 -9.71 -18.61 -35.06
N VAL A 29 -10.97 -18.57 -35.50
CA VAL A 29 -12.01 -17.77 -34.83
C VAL A 29 -12.29 -18.30 -33.43
N PHE A 30 -12.32 -19.63 -33.26
CA PHE A 30 -12.51 -20.25 -31.95
C PHE A 30 -11.35 -19.94 -31.00
N ILE A 31 -10.09 -20.05 -31.46
CA ILE A 31 -8.90 -19.70 -30.67
C ILE A 31 -8.97 -18.23 -30.23
N ALA A 32 -9.21 -17.29 -31.15
CA ALA A 32 -9.29 -15.87 -30.83
C ALA A 32 -10.44 -15.51 -29.88
N TYR A 33 -11.58 -16.19 -30.02
CA TYR A 33 -12.72 -16.02 -29.11
C TYR A 33 -12.39 -16.52 -27.71
N THR A 34 -11.76 -17.70 -27.60
CA THR A 34 -11.36 -18.26 -26.30
C THR A 34 -10.25 -17.46 -25.61
N SER A 35 -9.29 -16.92 -26.36
CA SER A 35 -8.24 -16.06 -25.79
C SER A 35 -8.83 -14.75 -25.27
N THR A 36 -9.72 -14.11 -26.03
CA THR A 36 -10.37 -12.85 -25.62
C THR A 36 -11.22 -13.03 -24.36
N ILE A 37 -11.88 -14.18 -24.20
CA ILE A 37 -12.63 -14.50 -22.99
C ILE A 37 -11.69 -14.78 -21.83
N SER A 38 -10.60 -15.51 -22.06
CA SER A 38 -9.57 -15.76 -21.04
C SER A 38 -8.99 -14.46 -20.50
N ASP A 39 -8.55 -13.55 -21.37
CA ASP A 39 -7.97 -12.26 -20.98
C ASP A 39 -8.96 -11.39 -20.20
N LYS A 40 -10.25 -11.40 -20.60
CA LYS A 40 -11.30 -10.66 -19.91
C LYS A 40 -11.66 -11.25 -18.55
N ILE A 41 -11.63 -12.58 -18.43
CA ILE A 41 -11.88 -13.27 -17.16
C ILE A 41 -10.70 -13.03 -16.23
N GLU A 42 -9.46 -13.13 -16.71
CA GLU A 42 -8.26 -12.91 -15.91
C GLU A 42 -8.16 -11.47 -15.40
N ALA A 43 -8.37 -10.47 -16.27
CA ALA A 43 -8.41 -9.07 -15.87
C ALA A 43 -9.56 -8.76 -14.89
N ALA A 44 -10.73 -9.38 -15.05
CA ALA A 44 -11.84 -9.22 -14.12
C ALA A 44 -11.62 -9.95 -12.79
N TYR A 45 -10.87 -11.06 -12.78
CA TYR A 45 -10.53 -11.79 -11.57
C TYR A 45 -9.45 -11.07 -10.76
N GLU A 46 -8.43 -10.49 -11.39
CA GLU A 46 -7.43 -9.66 -10.69
C GLU A 46 -8.07 -8.37 -10.13
N ASP A 47 -8.86 -7.65 -10.93
CA ASP A 47 -9.52 -6.41 -10.51
C ASP A 47 -10.54 -6.63 -9.37
N SER A 48 -11.34 -7.70 -9.45
CA SER A 48 -12.37 -7.98 -8.42
C SER A 48 -11.82 -8.58 -7.13
N TYR A 49 -10.70 -9.31 -7.19
CA TYR A 49 -10.05 -9.89 -6.01
C TYR A 49 -9.25 -8.85 -5.23
N ASP A 50 -8.55 -7.94 -5.93
CA ASP A 50 -7.70 -6.93 -5.28
C ASP A 50 -8.48 -5.68 -4.83
N ASN A 51 -9.46 -5.19 -5.60
CA ASN A 51 -10.16 -3.94 -5.25
C ASN A 51 -11.39 -4.12 -4.36
N GLY A 52 -12.16 -5.20 -4.53
CA GLY A 52 -13.48 -5.34 -3.90
C GLY A 52 -13.47 -5.76 -2.43
N TYR A 53 -12.50 -6.60 -2.03
CA TYR A 53 -12.43 -7.20 -0.70
C TYR A 53 -11.40 -6.52 0.21
N ALA A 54 -10.43 -5.79 -0.36
CA ALA A 54 -9.46 -5.01 0.40
C ALA A 54 -10.08 -3.69 0.92
N GLN A 55 -10.85 -2.96 0.10
CA GLN A 55 -11.26 -1.58 0.42
C GLN A 55 -12.26 -1.42 1.57
N THR A 56 -13.21 -2.33 1.79
CA THR A 56 -14.24 -2.13 2.84
C THR A 56 -13.91 -2.82 4.17
N TYR A 57 -12.97 -3.78 4.16
CA TYR A 57 -12.47 -4.45 5.37
C TYR A 57 -11.17 -3.82 5.89
N ASP A 58 -10.32 -3.19 5.04
CA ASP A 58 -9.10 -2.50 5.51
C ASP A 58 -9.41 -1.29 6.38
N VAL A 59 -10.39 -0.46 6.03
CA VAL A 59 -10.61 0.83 6.70
C VAL A 59 -11.09 0.64 8.12
N GLY A 60 -12.14 -0.18 8.29
CA GLY A 60 -12.70 -0.45 9.61
C GLY A 60 -11.77 -1.29 10.48
N TYR A 61 -10.97 -2.20 9.91
CA TYR A 61 -10.00 -2.99 10.68
C TYR A 61 -8.77 -2.17 11.05
N GLN A 62 -8.18 -1.40 10.14
CA GLN A 62 -7.02 -0.54 10.43
C GLN A 62 -7.39 0.57 11.41
N GLU A 63 -8.57 1.19 11.27
CA GLU A 63 -9.03 2.20 12.25
C GLU A 63 -9.34 1.59 13.61
N ALA A 64 -10.04 0.46 13.67
CA ALA A 64 -10.37 -0.19 14.94
C ALA A 64 -9.15 -0.86 15.59
N TYR A 65 -8.22 -1.41 14.80
CA TYR A 65 -6.96 -1.96 15.28
C TYR A 65 -6.03 -0.84 15.75
N SER A 66 -5.90 0.27 15.01
CA SER A 66 -5.19 1.47 15.47
C SER A 66 -5.82 2.02 16.74
N GLU A 67 -7.16 2.16 16.84
CA GLU A 67 -7.80 2.63 18.08
C GLU A 67 -7.61 1.65 19.24
N ALA A 68 -7.69 0.34 18.99
CA ALA A 68 -7.48 -0.68 20.01
C ALA A 68 -6.01 -0.77 20.45
N TYR A 69 -5.08 -0.62 19.49
CA TYR A 69 -3.65 -0.54 19.72
C TYR A 69 -3.31 0.74 20.46
N ASP A 70 -3.79 1.92 20.06
CA ASP A 70 -3.59 3.20 20.74
C ASP A 70 -4.15 3.17 22.16
N LYS A 71 -5.31 2.55 22.37
CA LYS A 71 -5.88 2.35 23.70
C LYS A 71 -5.09 1.34 24.52
N GLY A 72 -4.56 0.30 23.89
CA GLY A 72 -3.70 -0.72 24.49
C GLY A 72 -2.31 -0.17 24.85
N TYR A 73 -1.72 0.60 23.96
CA TYR A 73 -0.43 1.29 24.09
C TYR A 73 -0.56 2.41 25.10
N GLY A 74 -1.57 3.27 25.04
CA GLY A 74 -1.82 4.30 26.05
C GLY A 74 -1.97 3.69 27.46
N LYS A 75 -2.69 2.57 27.57
CA LYS A 75 -2.79 1.82 28.82
C LYS A 75 -1.48 1.12 29.21
N GLY A 76 -0.72 0.61 28.25
CA GLY A 76 0.58 -0.03 28.45
C GLY A 76 1.68 0.96 28.84
N TYR A 77 1.64 2.17 28.28
CA TYR A 77 2.49 3.31 28.60
C TYR A 77 2.15 3.86 29.99
N GLU A 78 0.86 3.97 30.33
CA GLU A 78 0.42 4.36 31.67
C GLU A 78 0.84 3.33 32.73
N ILE A 79 0.68 2.02 32.43
CA ILE A 79 1.20 0.93 33.26
C ILE A 79 2.73 0.95 33.31
N GLY A 80 3.40 1.25 32.19
CA GLY A 80 4.86 1.34 32.07
C GLY A 80 5.44 2.50 32.88
N LEU A 81 4.77 3.66 32.88
CA LEU A 81 5.09 4.81 33.73
C LEU A 81 4.85 4.48 35.20
N GLU A 82 3.73 3.83 35.54
CA GLU A 82 3.42 3.48 36.94
C GLU A 82 4.39 2.42 37.51
N THR A 83 4.78 1.45 36.69
CA THR A 83 5.66 0.33 37.07
C THR A 83 7.14 0.72 36.99
N GLY A 84 7.52 1.44 35.94
CA GLY A 84 8.87 1.99 35.72
C GLY A 84 9.23 3.09 36.73
N SER A 85 8.25 3.88 37.18
CA SER A 85 8.47 4.85 38.27
C SER A 85 8.76 4.19 39.63
N LYS A 86 8.52 2.88 39.80
CA LYS A 86 8.82 2.12 41.02
C LYS A 86 10.12 1.30 40.92
N ALA A 87 10.64 1.06 39.72
CA ALA A 87 11.81 0.21 39.49
C ALA A 87 12.93 0.96 38.75
N GLY A 88 13.78 1.65 39.51
CA GLY A 88 15.19 1.86 39.18
C GLY A 88 15.53 2.71 37.95
N VAL A 89 15.83 4.00 38.21
CA VAL A 89 16.64 4.90 37.36
C VAL A 89 16.20 4.97 35.89
N ALA A 90 15.10 5.70 35.65
CA ALA A 90 14.91 6.34 34.36
C ALA A 90 16.08 7.31 34.17
N THR A 91 17.06 6.94 33.34
CA THR A 91 17.90 7.93 32.68
C THR A 91 16.93 8.85 31.97
N ARG A 92 16.75 10.08 32.48
CA ARG A 92 15.85 11.05 31.88
C ARG A 92 16.47 11.45 30.55
N ILE A 93 16.13 10.73 29.48
CA ILE A 93 16.48 11.14 28.12
C ILE A 93 15.60 12.35 27.85
N GLU A 94 16.19 13.55 27.91
CA GLU A 94 15.53 14.73 27.39
C GLU A 94 15.55 14.62 25.87
N LEU A 95 14.38 14.36 25.28
CA LEU A 95 14.23 14.32 23.83
C LEU A 95 14.48 15.72 23.26
N TYR A 96 15.23 15.81 22.17
CA TYR A 96 15.51 17.07 21.49
C TYR A 96 14.90 17.07 20.08
N ASN A 97 14.51 18.26 19.63
CA ASN A 97 14.11 18.50 18.25
C ASN A 97 15.36 18.46 17.36
N PRO A 98 15.48 17.53 16.40
CA PRO A 98 16.68 17.38 15.59
C PRO A 98 16.80 18.53 14.58
N THR A 99 17.98 18.77 14.04
CA THR A 99 18.09 19.49 12.75
C THR A 99 17.59 18.60 11.61
N TYR A 100 17.26 19.19 10.46
CA TYR A 100 16.94 18.42 9.26
C TYR A 100 18.04 17.42 8.91
N LYS A 101 19.31 17.84 9.05
CA LYS A 101 20.46 16.96 8.79
C LYS A 101 20.47 15.76 9.72
N GLU A 102 20.29 15.96 11.02
CA GLU A 102 20.24 14.89 12.02
C GLU A 102 19.05 13.96 11.79
N MET A 103 17.88 14.49 11.43
CA MET A 103 16.71 13.70 11.03
C MET A 103 17.04 12.80 9.83
N ARG A 104 17.63 13.35 8.76
CA ARG A 104 18.01 12.55 7.58
C ARG A 104 19.09 11.52 7.90
N GLU A 105 20.02 11.86 8.79
CA GLU A 105 21.03 10.92 9.27
C GLU A 105 20.40 9.79 10.08
N PHE A 106 19.46 10.08 10.98
CA PHE A 106 18.68 9.09 11.71
C PHE A 106 17.92 8.13 10.78
N LEU A 107 17.15 8.66 9.82
CA LEU A 107 16.40 7.83 8.87
C LEU A 107 17.34 6.89 8.08
N ALA A 108 18.50 7.39 7.63
CA ALA A 108 19.44 6.59 6.85
C ALA A 108 20.10 5.41 7.61
N ARG A 109 20.02 5.36 8.95
CA ARG A 109 20.54 4.27 9.80
C ARG A 109 19.43 3.45 10.47
N ASP A 110 18.20 3.96 10.49
CA ASP A 110 17.04 3.20 10.89
C ASP A 110 16.69 2.18 9.79
N GLU A 111 16.17 1.02 10.18
CA GLU A 111 15.81 -0.05 9.23
C GLU A 111 14.29 -0.30 9.19
N THR A 112 13.47 0.64 9.69
CA THR A 112 12.02 0.46 9.77
C THR A 112 11.40 0.32 8.38
N ASP A 113 11.87 1.10 7.41
CA ASP A 113 11.45 1.08 5.99
C ASP A 113 11.75 -0.25 5.28
N SER A 114 12.67 -1.04 5.83
CA SER A 114 13.10 -2.32 5.28
C SER A 114 12.20 -3.50 5.73
N ASN A 115 11.26 -3.25 6.65
CA ASN A 115 10.31 -4.27 7.10
C ASN A 115 9.23 -4.53 6.03
N PRO A 116 8.78 -5.79 5.87
CA PRO A 116 7.67 -6.08 4.98
C PRO A 116 6.36 -5.56 5.58
N TYR A 117 5.49 -5.00 4.73
CA TYR A 117 4.11 -4.74 5.12
C TYR A 117 3.34 -6.07 5.20
N ILE A 118 2.79 -6.38 6.37
CA ILE A 118 2.02 -7.61 6.62
C ILE A 118 0.63 -7.23 7.11
N LYS A 119 -0.37 -7.41 6.25
CA LYS A 119 -1.77 -7.05 6.55
C LYS A 119 -2.26 -7.72 7.84
N GLY A 120 -2.66 -6.92 8.82
CA GLY A 120 -3.19 -7.35 10.11
C GLY A 120 -2.14 -7.77 11.13
N GLU A 121 -0.84 -7.70 10.80
CA GLU A 121 0.26 -8.06 11.71
C GLU A 121 1.30 -6.94 11.84
N TYR A 122 1.66 -6.28 10.75
CA TYR A 122 2.63 -5.19 10.71
C TYR A 122 2.24 -4.19 9.62
N VAL A 123 1.53 -3.15 10.04
CA VAL A 123 0.82 -2.19 9.17
C VAL A 123 1.32 -0.77 9.43
N CYS A 124 0.74 0.24 8.75
CA CYS A 124 1.25 1.62 8.80
C CYS A 124 1.44 2.17 10.23
N SER A 125 0.55 1.83 11.16
CA SER A 125 0.68 2.20 12.59
C SER A 125 1.91 1.57 13.26
N ASP A 126 2.26 0.33 12.90
CA ASP A 126 3.43 -0.36 13.47
C ASP A 126 4.74 0.24 12.94
N PHE A 127 4.81 0.56 11.63
CA PHE A 127 5.96 1.29 11.07
C PHE A 127 6.13 2.65 11.76
N ALA A 128 5.07 3.44 11.90
CA ALA A 128 5.12 4.74 12.53
C ALA A 128 5.51 4.65 14.01
N ALA A 129 4.96 3.69 14.75
CA ALA A 129 5.32 3.46 16.16
C ALA A 129 6.76 2.97 16.32
N GLN A 130 7.23 2.07 15.45
CA GLN A 130 8.60 1.55 15.52
C GLN A 130 9.64 2.64 15.23
N LEU A 131 9.47 3.41 14.15
CA LEU A 131 10.37 4.53 13.83
C LEU A 131 10.35 5.56 14.96
N ASN A 132 9.18 5.85 15.52
CA ASN A 132 9.04 6.73 16.69
C ASN A 132 9.87 6.24 17.88
N ASN A 133 9.68 4.99 18.30
CA ASN A 133 10.41 4.39 19.41
C ASN A 133 11.94 4.36 19.16
N ASN A 134 12.37 4.09 17.93
CA ASN A 134 13.78 4.07 17.56
C ASN A 134 14.41 5.47 17.64
N ALA A 135 13.70 6.50 17.19
CA ALA A 135 14.15 7.89 17.32
C ALA A 135 14.24 8.31 18.80
N GLU A 136 13.24 7.97 19.62
CA GLU A 136 13.26 8.28 21.05
C GLU A 136 14.40 7.58 21.78
N ALA A 137 14.74 6.35 21.39
CA ALA A 137 15.91 5.63 21.91
C ALA A 137 17.24 6.34 21.58
N ASP A 138 17.29 7.10 20.48
CA ASP A 138 18.40 7.99 20.10
C ASP A 138 18.30 9.39 20.71
N GLY A 139 17.27 9.66 21.53
CA GLY A 139 17.00 10.97 22.13
C GLY A 139 16.36 11.98 21.18
N ILE A 140 15.91 11.55 19.99
CA ILE A 140 15.29 12.40 18.98
C ILE A 140 13.79 12.47 19.24
N ARG A 141 13.25 13.68 19.32
CA ARG A 141 11.81 13.91 19.44
C ARG A 141 11.12 13.75 18.09
N VAL A 142 10.10 12.91 18.05
CA VAL A 142 9.28 12.65 16.86
C VAL A 142 7.84 12.41 17.27
N ALA A 143 6.89 12.92 16.48
CA ALA A 143 5.46 12.75 16.68
C ALA A 143 4.95 11.54 15.89
N TYR A 144 3.97 10.85 16.45
CA TYR A 144 3.08 9.99 15.68
C TYR A 144 2.00 10.84 15.00
N VAL A 145 1.70 10.60 13.73
CA VAL A 145 0.72 11.37 12.96
C VAL A 145 -0.33 10.45 12.39
N ARG A 146 -1.57 10.66 12.84
CA ARG A 146 -2.75 9.98 12.28
C ARG A 146 -3.35 10.84 11.17
N ILE A 147 -3.59 10.22 10.02
CA ILE A 147 -4.26 10.81 8.87
C ILE A 147 -5.57 10.07 8.67
N ARG A 148 -6.65 10.81 8.40
CA ARG A 148 -7.93 10.24 8.04
C ARG A 148 -8.46 10.82 6.75
N SER A 149 -9.04 9.96 5.93
CA SER A 149 -9.97 10.29 4.86
C SER A 149 -11.38 9.86 5.24
N LYS A 150 -12.35 10.00 4.34
CA LYS A 150 -13.70 9.45 4.53
C LYS A 150 -13.70 7.92 4.54
N GLU A 151 -12.84 7.32 3.72
CA GLU A 151 -12.81 5.87 3.46
C GLU A 151 -11.42 5.26 3.65
N TRP A 152 -10.51 5.87 4.42
CA TRP A 152 -9.26 5.22 4.87
C TRP A 152 -8.60 5.98 6.02
N GLY A 153 -7.73 5.27 6.73
CA GLY A 153 -6.79 5.83 7.71
C GLY A 153 -5.35 5.51 7.31
N HIS A 154 -4.42 6.40 7.64
CA HIS A 154 -2.98 6.18 7.45
C HIS A 154 -2.21 6.74 8.66
N ALA A 155 -1.01 6.22 8.88
CA ALA A 155 -0.12 6.66 9.94
C ALA A 155 1.25 6.99 9.36
N VAL A 156 1.76 8.16 9.74
CA VAL A 156 3.11 8.64 9.40
C VAL A 156 3.75 9.22 10.66
N VAL A 157 4.98 9.72 10.56
CA VAL A 157 5.64 10.43 11.66
C VAL A 157 5.92 11.88 11.30
N ALA A 158 6.16 12.73 12.30
CA ALA A 158 6.61 14.09 12.07
C ALA A 158 7.75 14.52 12.99
N PHE A 159 8.75 15.17 12.41
CA PHE A 159 9.87 15.76 13.12
C PHE A 159 9.69 17.27 13.15
N GLU A 160 9.67 17.87 14.34
CA GLU A 160 9.84 19.32 14.47
C GLU A 160 11.32 19.61 14.38
N THR A 161 11.78 20.03 13.20
CA THR A 161 13.20 20.30 13.00
C THR A 161 13.57 21.70 13.48
N ALA A 162 14.74 21.82 14.10
CA ALA A 162 15.22 23.09 14.65
C ALA A 162 15.51 24.16 13.58
N ASP A 163 15.72 23.76 12.32
CA ASP A 163 16.16 24.62 11.22
C ASP A 163 15.20 24.68 10.02
N ARG A 164 14.21 23.78 9.91
CA ARG A 164 13.25 23.75 8.79
C ARG A 164 11.79 23.61 9.21
N GLY A 165 11.50 23.61 10.51
CA GLY A 165 10.15 23.45 11.03
C GLY A 165 9.65 22.01 10.95
N LEU A 166 8.34 21.84 10.94
CA LEU A 166 7.70 20.53 10.98
C LEU A 166 7.80 19.80 9.63
N ILE A 167 8.24 18.55 9.64
CA ILE A 167 8.42 17.71 8.46
C ILE A 167 7.75 16.36 8.70
N PHE A 168 6.92 15.92 7.75
CA PHE A 168 6.27 14.62 7.79
C PHE A 168 7.07 13.61 6.99
N ILE A 169 7.23 12.41 7.53
CA ILE A 169 7.96 11.29 6.92
C ILE A 169 7.04 10.08 6.87
N ASP A 170 6.91 9.48 5.68
CA ASP A 170 6.29 8.17 5.55
C ASP A 170 7.29 7.07 6.00
N PRO A 171 6.98 6.33 7.09
CA PRO A 171 7.94 5.42 7.72
C PRO A 171 8.14 4.11 6.95
N GLN A 172 7.34 3.85 5.90
CA GLN A 172 7.51 2.68 5.04
C GLN A 172 8.51 2.95 3.89
N SER A 173 8.92 4.21 3.71
CA SER A 173 9.74 4.62 2.56
C SER A 173 10.81 5.68 2.87
N ASP A 174 10.83 6.21 4.11
CA ASP A 174 11.63 7.36 4.56
C ASP A 174 11.48 8.64 3.71
N ARG A 175 10.37 8.74 2.97
CA ARG A 175 10.12 9.88 2.10
C ARG A 175 9.38 10.98 2.84
N GLU A 176 9.82 12.20 2.57
CA GLU A 176 9.10 13.41 2.98
C GLU A 176 7.79 13.51 2.22
N VAL A 177 6.72 13.79 2.95
CA VAL A 177 5.38 13.98 2.40
C VAL A 177 4.83 15.34 2.81
N GLU A 178 4.13 15.98 1.88
CA GLU A 178 3.37 17.18 2.17
C GLU A 178 1.92 16.77 2.49
N LEU A 179 1.45 17.12 3.67
CA LEU A 179 0.09 16.82 4.11
C LEU A 179 -0.76 18.08 4.11
N VAL A 180 -1.82 18.09 3.31
CA VAL A 180 -2.75 19.23 3.19
C VAL A 180 -4.17 18.70 3.32
N ILE A 181 -4.94 19.25 4.28
CA ILE A 181 -6.36 18.95 4.40
C ILE A 181 -7.08 19.41 3.12
N GLY A 182 -7.90 18.53 2.55
CA GLY A 182 -8.60 18.76 1.30
C GLY A 182 -7.87 18.24 0.07
N GLU A 183 -6.60 17.86 0.18
CA GLU A 183 -5.80 17.24 -0.88
C GLU A 183 -5.61 15.73 -0.64
N PRO A 184 -5.39 14.91 -1.68
CA PRO A 184 -5.11 13.49 -1.51
C PRO A 184 -3.72 13.27 -0.90
N TYR A 185 -3.57 12.19 -0.14
CA TYR A 185 -2.25 11.75 0.29
C TYR A 185 -1.40 11.32 -0.93
N PRO A 186 -0.11 11.69 -1.01
CA PRO A 186 0.70 11.48 -2.20
C PRO A 186 1.24 10.04 -2.31
N TRP A 187 0.37 9.05 -2.42
CA TRP A 187 0.71 7.61 -2.44
C TRP A 187 1.85 7.25 -3.41
N TYR A 188 1.79 7.77 -4.64
CA TYR A 188 2.82 7.52 -5.66
C TYR A 188 4.19 8.08 -5.28
N LEU A 189 4.24 9.20 -4.53
CA LEU A 189 5.51 9.77 -4.07
C LEU A 189 6.17 8.90 -3.02
N VAL A 190 5.43 8.07 -2.29
CA VAL A 190 5.96 7.12 -1.30
C VAL A 190 6.16 5.71 -1.88
N GLY A 191 5.89 5.52 -3.18
CA GLY A 191 5.99 4.21 -3.82
C GLY A 191 4.84 3.26 -3.47
N ALA A 192 3.74 3.79 -2.94
CA ALA A 192 2.53 3.05 -2.62
C ALA A 192 1.43 3.30 -3.66
N VAL A 193 0.47 2.38 -3.73
CA VAL A 193 -0.75 2.53 -4.54
C VAL A 193 -1.83 3.15 -3.67
N SER A 194 -2.58 4.10 -4.22
CA SER A 194 -3.74 4.68 -3.55
C SER A 194 -4.74 3.59 -3.17
N PRO A 195 -5.28 3.58 -1.94
CA PRO A 195 -6.28 2.61 -1.53
C PRO A 195 -7.60 2.81 -2.29
N THR A 196 -7.83 3.99 -2.88
CA THR A 196 -9.03 4.33 -3.64
C THR A 196 -8.68 4.71 -5.09
N SER A 197 -9.61 4.44 -6.01
CA SER A 197 -9.48 4.75 -7.45
C SER A 197 -10.05 6.12 -7.84
N TYR A 198 -10.60 6.86 -6.87
CA TYR A 198 -11.25 8.17 -7.07
C TYR A 198 -10.56 9.25 -6.22
N TYR A 199 -10.92 10.51 -6.45
CA TYR A 199 -10.38 11.62 -5.66
C TYR A 199 -10.82 11.51 -4.21
N ASP A 200 -9.86 11.24 -3.31
CA ASP A 200 -10.16 11.02 -1.91
C ASP A 200 -9.22 11.85 -1.00
N PRO A 201 -9.71 12.99 -0.49
CA PRO A 201 -8.89 13.96 0.21
C PRO A 201 -8.69 13.60 1.68
N ILE A 202 -7.56 14.03 2.23
CA ILE A 202 -7.33 14.05 3.67
C ILE A 202 -8.37 14.96 4.32
N VAL A 203 -9.15 14.43 5.27
CA VAL A 203 -10.15 15.18 6.03
C VAL A 203 -9.67 15.54 7.43
N GLU A 204 -8.69 14.80 7.97
CA GLU A 204 -8.13 15.05 9.30
C GLU A 204 -6.65 14.68 9.35
N ILE A 205 -5.88 15.51 10.07
CA ILE A 205 -4.50 15.25 10.46
C ILE A 205 -4.41 15.50 11.97
N GLN A 206 -3.98 14.50 12.73
CA GLN A 206 -3.76 14.58 14.17
C GLN A 206 -2.31 14.26 14.47
N ILE A 207 -1.61 15.22 15.10
CA ILE A 207 -0.21 15.08 15.51
C ILE A 207 -0.18 14.80 17.01
N ILE A 208 0.49 13.72 17.40
CA ILE A 208 0.56 13.20 18.77
C ILE A 208 2.03 13.14 19.18
N TRP A 209 2.36 13.85 20.26
CA TRP A 209 3.71 13.97 20.83
C TRP A 209 3.82 13.21 22.15
#